data_AF-A0AA43BE78-F1
#
_entry.id   AF-A0AA43BE78-F1
#
_cell.length_a   1.000
_cell.length_b   1.000
_cell.length_c   1.000
_cell.angle_alpha   90.00
_cell.angle_beta   90.00
_cell.angle_gamma   90.00
#
_symmetry.space_group_name_H-M   'P 1'
#
loop_
_entity.id
_entity.type
_entity.pdbx_description
1 polymer ?
#
loop_
_entity_poly.entity_id
_entity_poly.type
_entity_poly.pdbx_seq_one_letter_code
_entity_poly.pdbx_strand_id
1 'polypeptide(L)'
;MLESLGGAVELALRSLRAEVDIPTVVQAVVQRIADEYGGANLCFPVSAESAGRLSYTRVRRDGFMQCLKDEVIAQLAKLGCDQARRESAGGAAVAAVATTFSGGSVYIPSMAAARQAEQHVAIVARYRAGERTHDIAATFGISERSVRRILQRTRERNRRSANSRGSAD
;
A
#
# COMPACT_ATOMS: atom_id res chain seq x y z
N MET A 1 -0.50 -3.07 2.96
CA MET A 1 -1.07 -1.71 2.73
C MET A 1 -0.91 -1.31 1.28
N LEU A 2 0.32 -1.12 0.74
CA LEU A 2 0.47 -0.89 -0.71
C LEU A 2 -0.06 -2.05 -1.55
N GLU A 3 0.08 -3.30 -1.07
CA GLU A 3 -0.57 -4.48 -1.66
C GLU A 3 -2.10 -4.38 -1.61
N SER A 4 -2.67 -3.87 -0.52
CA SER A 4 -4.13 -3.71 -0.35
C SER A 4 -4.67 -2.56 -1.22
N LEU A 5 -3.89 -1.49 -1.39
CA LEU A 5 -4.16 -0.39 -2.31
C LEU A 5 -4.10 -0.90 -3.76
N GLY A 6 -3.06 -1.64 -4.11
CA GLY A 6 -2.89 -2.24 -5.43
C GLY A 6 -4.03 -3.21 -5.76
N GLY A 7 -4.43 -4.06 -4.81
CA GLY A 7 -5.57 -4.96 -4.98
C GLY A 7 -6.91 -4.23 -5.14
N ALA A 8 -7.12 -3.11 -4.46
CA ALA A 8 -8.32 -2.29 -4.62
C ALA A 8 -8.39 -1.62 -6.00
N VAL A 9 -7.25 -1.11 -6.51
CA VAL A 9 -7.15 -0.53 -7.85
C VAL A 9 -7.29 -1.62 -8.92
N GLU A 10 -6.68 -2.78 -8.73
CA GLU A 10 -6.83 -3.93 -9.63
C GLU A 10 -8.29 -4.39 -9.73
N LEU A 11 -9.00 -4.47 -8.59
CA LEU A 11 -10.41 -4.81 -8.56
C LEU A 11 -11.26 -3.81 -9.35
N ALA A 12 -10.96 -2.51 -9.21
CA ALA A 12 -11.66 -1.45 -9.92
C ALA A 12 -11.39 -1.46 -11.43
N LEU A 13 -10.19 -1.87 -11.85
CA LEU A 13 -9.77 -1.94 -13.26
C LEU A 13 -10.11 -3.29 -13.91
N ARG A 14 -10.69 -4.24 -13.18
CA ARG A 14 -10.94 -5.61 -13.65
C ARG A 14 -11.80 -5.66 -14.93
N SER A 15 -12.71 -4.70 -15.12
CA SER A 15 -13.52 -4.58 -16.33
C SER A 15 -12.72 -4.18 -17.59
N LEU A 16 -11.52 -3.61 -17.42
CA LEU A 16 -10.63 -3.16 -18.49
C LEU A 16 -9.47 -4.14 -18.76
N ARG A 17 -9.46 -5.31 -18.11
CA ARG A 17 -8.36 -6.29 -18.18
C ARG A 17 -8.04 -6.81 -19.58
N ALA A 18 -9.01 -6.77 -20.49
CA ALA A 18 -8.83 -7.22 -21.87
C ALA A 18 -8.08 -6.21 -22.75
N GLU A 19 -8.05 -4.94 -22.35
CA GLU A 19 -7.54 -3.82 -23.16
C GLU A 19 -6.28 -3.19 -22.53
N VAL A 20 -6.06 -3.38 -21.23
CA VAL A 20 -5.07 -2.67 -20.44
C VAL A 20 -4.23 -3.63 -19.60
N ASP A 21 -2.91 -3.40 -19.58
CA ASP A 21 -2.01 -4.07 -18.63
C ASP A 21 -2.20 -3.50 -17.21
N ILE A 22 -3.16 -4.08 -16.50
CA ILE A 22 -3.53 -3.67 -15.13
C ILE A 22 -2.32 -3.65 -14.17
N PRO A 23 -1.44 -4.66 -14.13
CA PRO A 23 -0.23 -4.63 -13.31
C PRO A 23 0.61 -3.35 -13.46
N THR A 24 0.82 -2.89 -14.71
CA THR A 24 1.60 -1.69 -14.99
C THR A 24 0.89 -0.43 -14.49
N VAL A 25 -0.44 -0.33 -14.67
CA VAL A 25 -1.22 0.80 -14.15
C VAL A 25 -1.21 0.83 -12.62
N VAL A 26 -1.42 -0.33 -11.99
CA VAL A 26 -1.39 -0.46 -10.52
C VAL A 26 -0.03 -0.06 -9.97
N GLN A 27 1.06 -0.50 -10.59
CA GLN A 27 2.42 -0.14 -10.18
C GLN A 27 2.67 1.37 -10.27
N ALA A 28 2.25 2.01 -11.37
CA ALA A 28 2.40 3.46 -11.55
C ALA A 28 1.61 4.26 -10.50
N VAL A 29 0.37 3.86 -10.22
CA VAL A 29 -0.48 4.48 -9.20
C VAL A 29 0.14 4.33 -7.81
N VAL A 30 0.61 3.13 -7.46
CA VAL A 30 1.25 2.86 -6.16
C VAL A 30 2.52 3.72 -5.99
N GLN A 31 3.35 3.85 -7.03
CA GLN A 31 4.54 4.69 -7.00
C GLN A 31 4.19 6.16 -6.78
N ARG A 32 3.28 6.70 -7.60
CA ARG A 32 2.84 8.10 -7.50
C ARG A 32 2.33 8.43 -6.09
N ILE A 33 1.46 7.58 -5.56
CA ILE A 33 0.86 7.77 -4.24
C ILE A 33 1.90 7.70 -3.12
N ALA A 34 2.87 6.79 -3.22
CA ALA A 34 3.91 6.67 -2.21
C ALA A 34 4.95 7.80 -2.26
N ASP A 35 5.15 8.43 -3.42
CA ASP A 35 5.99 9.62 -3.56
C ASP A 35 5.31 10.85 -2.97
N GLU A 36 4.01 11.03 -3.23
CA GLU A 36 3.27 12.23 -2.84
C GLU A 36 2.73 12.17 -1.39
N TYR A 37 2.29 10.99 -0.94
CA TYR A 37 1.70 10.79 0.39
C TYR A 37 2.56 9.91 1.31
N GLY A 38 3.80 9.60 0.89
CA GLY A 38 4.75 8.83 1.68
C GLY A 38 4.99 9.42 3.07
N GLY A 39 4.82 8.59 4.10
CA GLY A 39 4.95 9.00 5.50
C GLY A 39 3.70 9.62 6.11
N ALA A 40 2.59 9.75 5.36
CA ALA A 40 1.34 10.31 5.86
C ALA A 40 0.46 9.26 6.56
N ASN A 41 -0.24 9.68 7.61
CA ASN A 41 -1.39 8.96 8.16
C ASN A 41 -2.67 9.54 7.57
N LEU A 42 -3.46 8.71 6.91
CA LEU A 42 -4.76 9.06 6.33
C LEU A 42 -5.87 8.42 7.15
N CYS A 43 -6.93 9.17 7.42
CA CYS A 43 -8.08 8.68 8.18
C CYS A 43 -9.25 8.41 7.25
N PHE A 44 -9.82 7.21 7.31
CA PHE A 44 -10.99 6.77 6.55
C PHE A 44 -12.13 6.45 7.53
N PRO A 45 -12.94 7.45 7.92
CA PRO A 45 -14.03 7.23 8.86
C PRO A 45 -15.15 6.37 8.23
N VAL A 46 -15.89 5.63 9.06
CA VAL A 46 -17.02 4.78 8.63
C VAL A 46 -18.17 5.63 8.07
N SER A 47 -18.38 6.84 8.59
CA SER A 47 -19.39 7.80 8.12
C SER A 47 -18.83 9.22 8.09
N ALA A 48 -19.40 10.08 7.24
CA ALA A 48 -19.08 11.50 7.18
C ALA A 48 -19.33 12.21 8.53
N GLU A 49 -20.26 11.71 9.34
CA GLU A 49 -20.59 12.25 10.67
C GLU A 49 -19.57 11.86 11.75
N SER A 50 -18.87 10.73 11.60
CA SER A 50 -17.81 10.30 12.53
C SER A 50 -16.47 11.01 12.26
N ALA A 51 -16.38 11.83 11.21
CA ALA A 51 -15.20 12.60 10.83
C ALA A 51 -14.99 13.88 11.68
N GLY A 52 -15.31 13.85 12.97
CA GLY A 52 -15.30 15.02 13.85
C GLY A 52 -13.98 15.83 13.84
N ARG A 53 -14.13 17.14 13.59
CA ARG A 53 -13.27 18.30 13.94
C ARG A 53 -11.79 18.37 13.52
N LEU A 54 -11.25 17.52 12.65
CA LEU A 54 -9.90 17.74 12.10
C LEU A 54 -9.97 17.97 10.59
N SER A 55 -10.22 19.22 10.19
CA SER A 55 -10.26 19.67 8.78
C SER A 55 -9.03 19.22 7.98
N TYR A 56 -7.85 19.18 8.62
CA TYR A 56 -6.59 18.81 7.99
C TYR A 56 -6.53 17.34 7.51
N THR A 57 -7.05 16.39 8.29
CA THR A 57 -7.04 14.97 7.90
C THR A 57 -8.03 14.67 6.79
N ARG A 58 -9.17 15.40 6.77
CA ARG A 58 -10.15 15.33 5.69
C ARG A 58 -9.60 15.90 4.38
N VAL A 59 -8.96 17.07 4.40
CA VAL A 59 -8.32 17.66 3.21
C VAL A 59 -7.24 16.73 2.65
N ARG A 60 -6.41 16.13 3.51
CA ARG A 60 -5.39 15.17 3.06
C ARG A 60 -5.98 13.91 2.45
N ARG A 61 -7.04 13.35 3.05
CA ARG A 61 -7.75 12.19 2.49
C ARG A 61 -8.38 12.53 1.15
N ASP A 62 -9.07 13.65 1.06
CA ASP A 62 -9.76 14.07 -0.17
C ASP A 62 -8.75 14.35 -1.28
N GLY A 63 -7.62 15.00 -0.96
CA GLY A 63 -6.48 15.17 -1.87
C GLY A 63 -5.88 13.84 -2.33
N PHE A 64 -5.71 12.87 -1.42
CA PHE A 64 -5.25 11.53 -1.75
C PHE A 64 -6.20 10.82 -2.73
N MET A 65 -7.51 10.87 -2.48
CA MET A 65 -8.51 10.26 -3.35
C MET A 65 -8.53 10.92 -4.73
N GLN A 66 -8.39 12.24 -4.78
CA GLN A 66 -8.33 12.99 -6.03
C GLN A 66 -7.06 12.64 -6.82
N CYS A 67 -5.89 12.62 -6.16
CA CYS A 67 -4.62 12.22 -6.78
C CYS A 67 -4.68 10.79 -7.32
N LEU A 68 -5.29 9.85 -6.58
CA LEU A 68 -5.50 8.48 -7.04
C LEU A 68 -6.38 8.42 -8.29
N LYS A 69 -7.49 9.17 -8.31
CA LYS A 69 -8.38 9.26 -9.46
C LYS A 69 -7.65 9.83 -10.69
N ASP A 70 -6.93 10.92 -10.51
CA ASP A 70 -6.23 11.62 -11.59
C ASP A 70 -5.11 10.78 -12.18
N GLU A 71 -4.35 10.05 -11.34
CA GLU A 71 -3.31 9.15 -11.82
C GLU A 71 -3.89 7.96 -12.59
N VAL A 72 -4.99 7.35 -12.12
CA VAL A 72 -5.68 6.27 -12.87
C VAL A 72 -6.15 6.79 -14.23
N ILE A 73 -6.77 7.97 -14.28
CA ILE A 73 -7.21 8.59 -15.53
C ILE A 73 -6.01 8.87 -16.46
N ALA A 74 -4.91 9.40 -15.92
CA ALA A 74 -3.71 9.71 -16.69
C ALA A 74 -3.05 8.46 -17.29
N GLN A 75 -3.00 7.35 -16.53
CA GLN A 75 -2.45 6.09 -17.02
C GLN A 75 -3.34 5.46 -18.10
N LEU A 76 -4.66 5.45 -17.89
CA LEU A 76 -5.60 4.98 -18.90
C LEU A 76 -5.62 5.86 -20.15
N ALA A 77 -5.31 7.16 -20.03
CA ALA A 77 -5.19 8.07 -21.17
C ALA A 77 -3.98 7.73 -22.04
N LYS A 78 -2.83 7.37 -21.44
CA LYS A 78 -1.65 6.91 -22.17
C LYS A 78 -1.90 5.63 -22.97
N LEU A 79 -2.85 4.81 -22.49
CA LEU A 79 -3.25 3.56 -23.12
C LEU A 79 -4.38 3.73 -24.15
N GLY A 80 -4.81 4.97 -24.41
CA GLY A 80 -5.81 5.27 -25.44
C GLY A 80 -7.25 4.95 -25.07
N CYS A 81 -7.57 4.77 -23.78
CA CYS A 81 -8.96 4.54 -23.36
C CYS A 81 -9.85 5.77 -23.60
N ASP A 82 -11.13 5.55 -23.88
CA ASP A 82 -12.10 6.63 -24.02
C ASP A 82 -12.30 7.44 -22.71
N GLN A 83 -12.64 8.72 -22.81
CA GLN A 83 -12.78 9.64 -21.67
C GLN A 83 -13.84 9.14 -20.67
N ALA A 84 -14.99 8.66 -21.14
CA ALA A 84 -16.06 8.19 -20.26
C ALA A 84 -15.63 6.95 -19.46
N ARG A 85 -14.86 6.05 -20.10
CA ARG A 85 -14.29 4.86 -19.45
C ARG A 85 -13.23 5.23 -18.42
N ARG A 86 -12.37 6.19 -18.73
CA ARG A 86 -11.34 6.71 -17.81
C ARG A 86 -11.96 7.26 -16.52
N GLU A 87 -12.98 8.11 -16.66
CA GLU A 87 -13.66 8.72 -15.51
C GLU A 87 -14.39 7.68 -14.66
N SER A 88 -15.07 6.72 -15.30
CA SER A 88 -15.73 5.61 -14.62
C SER A 88 -14.74 4.75 -13.84
N ALA A 89 -13.60 4.38 -14.45
CA ALA A 89 -12.55 3.59 -13.82
C ALA A 89 -11.87 4.33 -12.65
N GLY A 90 -11.58 5.63 -12.81
CA GLY A 90 -11.04 6.46 -11.73
C GLY A 90 -12.00 6.58 -10.56
N GLY A 91 -13.30 6.76 -10.83
CA GLY A 91 -14.35 6.76 -9.79
C GLY A 91 -14.47 5.42 -9.07
N ALA A 92 -14.44 4.31 -9.81
CA ALA A 92 -14.46 2.96 -9.25
C ALA A 92 -13.25 2.68 -8.36
N ALA A 93 -12.06 3.16 -8.74
CA ALA A 93 -10.83 3.01 -7.95
C ALA A 93 -10.93 3.74 -6.60
N VAL A 94 -11.42 4.98 -6.60
CA VAL A 94 -11.67 5.72 -5.35
C VAL A 94 -12.69 5.01 -4.46
N ALA A 95 -13.77 4.50 -5.04
CA ALA A 95 -14.79 3.77 -4.28
C ALA A 95 -14.22 2.49 -3.66
N ALA A 96 -13.46 1.69 -4.43
CA ALA A 96 -12.83 0.47 -3.96
C ALA A 96 -11.85 0.73 -2.82
N VAL A 97 -11.05 1.79 -2.92
CA VAL A 97 -10.10 2.20 -1.87
C VAL A 97 -10.82 2.70 -0.62
N ALA A 98 -11.88 3.52 -0.77
CA ALA A 98 -12.69 3.98 0.34
C ALA A 98 -13.32 2.81 1.12
N THR A 99 -13.86 1.83 0.41
CA THR A 99 -14.46 0.63 1.02
C THR A 99 -13.41 -0.22 1.73
N THR A 100 -12.28 -0.49 1.07
CA THR A 100 -11.20 -1.36 1.58
C THR A 100 -10.61 -0.83 2.89
N PHE A 101 -10.45 0.49 3.01
CA PHE A 101 -9.81 1.11 4.17
C PHE A 101 -10.80 1.73 5.15
N SER A 102 -12.10 1.52 4.96
CA SER A 102 -13.14 2.10 5.81
C SER A 102 -12.97 1.71 7.28
N GLY A 103 -13.22 2.67 8.18
CA GLY A 103 -13.25 2.47 9.62
C GLY A 103 -11.92 2.58 10.36
N GLY A 104 -10.88 3.17 9.76
CA GLY A 104 -9.59 3.31 10.44
C GLY A 104 -8.63 4.36 9.89
N SER A 105 -7.50 4.49 10.56
CA SER A 105 -6.36 5.28 10.10
C SER A 105 -5.34 4.38 9.42
N VAL A 106 -4.93 4.75 8.21
CA VAL A 106 -4.00 4.02 7.37
C VAL A 106 -2.72 4.84 7.20
N TYR A 107 -1.60 4.25 7.58
CA TYR A 107 -0.28 4.81 7.31
C TYR A 107 0.15 4.48 5.88
N ILE A 108 0.45 5.50 5.09
CA ILE A 108 1.07 5.38 3.77
C ILE A 108 2.59 5.40 3.94
N PRO A 109 3.31 4.27 3.76
CA PRO A 109 4.76 4.26 3.80
C PRO A 109 5.32 5.01 2.59
N SER A 110 6.40 5.76 2.79
CA SER A 110 7.16 6.31 1.67
C SER A 110 7.78 5.22 0.81
N MET A 111 8.17 5.52 -0.43
CA MET A 111 8.90 4.57 -1.29
C MET A 111 10.16 4.00 -0.63
N ALA A 112 10.88 4.80 0.16
CA ALA A 112 12.02 4.33 0.94
C ALA A 112 11.61 3.33 2.04
N ALA A 113 10.51 3.60 2.75
CA ALA A 113 9.98 2.69 3.77
C ALA A 113 9.37 1.42 3.17
N ALA A 114 8.75 1.52 1.99
CA ALA A 114 8.20 0.40 1.23
C ALA A 114 9.32 -0.53 0.74
N ARG A 115 10.35 0.01 0.08
CA ARG A 115 11.54 -0.75 -0.34
C ARG A 115 12.24 -1.41 0.84
N GLN A 116 12.35 -0.70 1.97
CA GLN A 116 12.92 -1.28 3.19
C GLN A 116 12.05 -2.43 3.74
N ALA A 117 10.73 -2.30 3.70
CA ALA A 117 9.82 -3.37 4.12
C ALA A 117 9.91 -4.60 3.20
N GLU A 118 9.92 -4.40 1.88
CA GLU A 118 10.12 -5.46 0.89
C GLU A 118 11.45 -6.17 1.08
N GLN A 119 12.54 -5.40 1.26
CA GLN A 119 13.87 -5.94 1.56
C GLN A 119 13.85 -6.78 2.84
N HIS A 120 13.15 -6.32 3.90
CA HIS A 120 13.02 -7.08 5.14
C HIS A 120 12.23 -8.39 4.94
N VAL A 121 11.17 -8.38 4.13
CA VAL A 121 10.41 -9.59 3.80
C VAL A 121 11.29 -10.60 3.05
N ALA A 122 12.05 -10.13 2.06
CA ALA A 122 12.98 -10.97 1.30
C ALA A 122 14.09 -11.57 2.19
N ILE A 123 14.65 -10.78 3.11
CA ILE A 123 15.63 -11.24 4.11
C ILE A 123 15.02 -12.34 5.00
N VAL A 124 13.80 -12.15 5.50
CA VAL A 124 13.11 -13.14 6.35
C VAL A 124 12.80 -14.41 5.56
N ALA A 125 12.39 -14.30 4.30
CA ALA A 125 12.09 -15.44 3.44
C ALA A 125 13.33 -16.31 3.20
N ARG A 126 14.47 -15.70 2.83
CA ARG A 126 15.75 -16.42 2.64
C ARG A 126 16.24 -17.08 3.92
N TYR A 127 16.14 -16.39 5.06
CA TYR A 127 16.50 -16.98 6.34
C TYR A 127 15.61 -18.19 6.69
N ARG A 128 14.30 -18.12 6.39
CA ARG A 128 13.37 -19.25 6.55
C ARG A 128 13.64 -20.41 5.59
N ALA A 129 14.19 -20.13 4.41
CA ALA A 129 14.65 -21.14 3.47
C ALA A 129 15.95 -21.84 3.93
N GLY A 130 16.54 -21.42 5.05
CA GLY A 130 17.75 -22.04 5.62
C GLY A 130 19.05 -21.37 5.22
N GLU A 131 19.01 -20.28 4.46
CA GLU A 131 20.22 -19.52 4.12
C GLU A 131 20.84 -18.90 5.39
N ARG A 132 22.17 -18.91 5.44
CA ARG A 132 22.90 -18.36 6.57
C ARG A 132 22.88 -16.83 6.54
N THR A 133 22.89 -16.21 7.72
CA THR A 133 22.83 -14.75 7.86
C THR A 133 23.96 -14.02 7.13
N HIS A 134 25.13 -14.65 7.01
CA HIS A 134 26.26 -14.07 6.26
C HIS A 134 26.02 -13.98 4.75
N ASP A 135 25.44 -15.01 4.12
CA ASP A 135 25.12 -15.03 2.68
C ASP A 135 24.02 -14.02 2.35
N ILE A 136 23.01 -13.96 3.22
CA ILE A 136 21.92 -12.98 3.12
C ILE A 136 22.49 -11.56 3.21
N ALA A 137 23.36 -11.30 4.18
CA ALA A 137 24.00 -10.01 4.37
C ALA A 137 24.79 -9.58 3.12
N ALA A 138 25.60 -10.49 2.56
CA ALA A 138 26.35 -10.25 1.33
C ALA A 138 25.42 -9.95 0.14
N THR A 139 24.35 -10.73 -0.02
CA THR A 139 23.42 -10.58 -1.15
C THR A 139 22.66 -9.26 -1.13
N PHE A 140 22.32 -8.76 0.06
CA PHE A 140 21.59 -7.51 0.22
C PHE A 140 22.49 -6.29 0.50
N GLY A 141 23.82 -6.47 0.53
CA GLY A 141 24.77 -5.39 0.77
C GLY A 141 24.64 -4.73 2.15
N ILE A 142 24.27 -5.49 3.18
CA ILE A 142 24.07 -4.98 4.55
C ILE A 142 24.92 -5.76 5.55
N SER A 143 25.09 -5.22 6.76
CA SER A 143 25.80 -5.93 7.83
C SER A 143 25.00 -7.13 8.36
N GLU A 144 25.71 -8.17 8.81
CA GLU A 144 25.08 -9.32 9.46
C GLU A 144 24.33 -8.92 10.74
N ARG A 145 24.83 -7.90 11.46
CA ARG A 145 24.14 -7.30 12.62
C ARG A 145 22.78 -6.71 12.22
N SER A 146 22.68 -6.08 11.05
CA SER A 146 21.41 -5.56 10.52
C SER A 146 20.45 -6.70 10.22
N VAL A 147 20.90 -7.78 9.57
CA VAL A 147 20.09 -8.98 9.32
C VAL A 147 19.54 -9.55 10.63
N ARG A 148 20.39 -9.77 11.64
CA ARG A 148 19.95 -10.30 12.95
C ARG A 148 18.90 -9.39 13.62
N ARG A 149 19.08 -8.07 13.56
CA ARG A 149 18.14 -7.09 14.11
C ARG A 149 16.78 -7.11 13.39
N ILE A 150 16.78 -7.27 12.06
CA ILE A 150 15.54 -7.40 11.27
C ILE A 150 14.79 -8.68 11.70
N LEU A 151 15.48 -9.81 11.77
CA LEU A 151 14.89 -11.08 12.19
C LEU A 151 14.31 -11.00 13.61
N GLN A 152 15.03 -10.38 14.55
CA GLN A 152 14.56 -10.18 15.93
C GLN A 152 13.27 -9.36 15.97
N ARG A 153 13.23 -8.19 15.30
CA ARG A 153 12.03 -7.33 15.28
C ARG A 153 10.82 -8.04 14.68
N THR A 154 11.03 -8.85 13.64
CA THR A 154 9.96 -9.65 13.02
C THR A 154 9.42 -10.70 14.00
N ARG A 155 10.29 -11.39 14.75
CA ARG A 155 9.87 -12.34 15.80
C ARG A 155 9.08 -11.64 16.91
N GLU A 156 9.55 -10.49 17.38
CA GLU A 156 8.86 -9.71 18.42
C GLU A 156 7.49 -9.21 17.99
N ARG A 157 7.36 -8.77 16.73
CA ARG A 157 6.07 -8.36 16.16
C ARG A 157 5.10 -9.55 16.12
N ASN A 158 5.54 -10.69 15.62
CA ASN A 158 4.70 -11.90 15.55
C ASN A 158 4.24 -12.37 16.94
N ARG A 159 5.13 -12.32 17.94
CA ARG A 159 4.81 -12.65 19.33
C ARG A 159 3.76 -11.70 19.92
N ARG A 160 3.89 -10.39 19.71
CA ARG A 160 2.89 -9.41 20.15
C ARG A 160 1.52 -9.64 19.51
N SER A 161 1.49 -9.91 18.19
CA SER A 161 0.26 -10.22 17.47
C SER A 161 -0.39 -11.54 17.90
N ALA A 162 0.41 -12.54 18.31
CA ALA A 162 -0.11 -13.77 18.88
C ALA A 162 -0.73 -13.52 20.27
N ASN A 163 -0.09 -12.72 21.11
CA ASN A 163 -0.59 -12.41 22.46
C ASN A 163 -1.88 -11.60 22.43
N SER A 164 -2.02 -10.64 21.50
CA SER A 164 -3.25 -9.84 21.37
C SER A 164 -4.48 -10.64 20.93
N ARG A 165 -4.29 -11.82 20.30
CA ARG A 165 -5.39 -12.72 19.91
C ARG A 165 -5.79 -13.71 21.02
N GLY A 166 -4.94 -13.89 22.03
CA GLY A 166 -5.18 -14.81 23.16
C GLY A 166 -5.75 -14.14 24.41
N SER A 167 -6.00 -12.83 24.40
CA SER A 167 -6.59 -12.10 25.53
C SER A 167 -8.05 -11.70 25.30
N ALA A 168 -8.72 -12.33 24.33
CA ALA A 168 -10.12 -12.09 23.98
C ALA A 168 -11.04 -13.30 24.27
N ASP A 169 -10.55 -14.27 25.06
CA ASP A 169 -11.34 -15.38 25.62
C ASP A 169 -11.54 -15.18 27.13
#